data_AF-A0A5D6VFP7-F1
#
_entry.id   AF-A0A5D6VFP7-F1
#
_cell.length_a   1.000
_cell.length_b   1.000
_cell.length_c   1.000
_cell.angle_alpha   90.00
_cell.angle_beta   90.00
_cell.angle_gamma   90.00
#
_symmetry.space_group_name_H-M   'P 1'
#
loop_
_entity.id
_entity.type
_entity.pdbx_description
1 polymer ?
#
loop_
_entity_poly.entity_id
_entity_poly.type
_entity_poly.pdbx_seq_one_letter_code
_entity_poly.pdbx_strand_id
1 'polypeptide(L)'
;MLSTTTHTSRFLTALFLLLALSVSGVWAQSGTPLQLSPEDQDREYNGPQKNFFFQVEGEKEYRDAGFFGQRLRPYLAGNAQAEEHLNNYRRQKWLYLGERAVLLGAIGVYGQQVLAKDEQQYFNDTQKGAIGVAAVSLLANILINRNTNWHFRRALEAHNANLPSAHAQSWQQVLPTNVGVAALGGRPQLVLRWSLQ
;
A
#
# COMPACT_ATOMS: atom_id res chain seq x y z
N MET A 1 53.75 54.02 -9.98
CA MET A 1 52.65 53.44 -10.79
C MET A 1 52.23 52.14 -10.12
N LEU A 2 51.11 52.17 -9.38
CA LEU A 2 50.53 51.00 -8.72
C LEU A 2 49.34 50.49 -9.54
N SER A 3 49.26 49.18 -9.73
CA SER A 3 47.98 48.50 -9.92
C SER A 3 48.12 47.04 -9.51
N THR A 4 47.51 46.67 -8.39
CA THR A 4 47.32 45.28 -7.95
C THR A 4 45.84 44.95 -8.07
N THR A 5 45.51 44.00 -8.95
CA THR A 5 44.14 43.63 -9.29
C THR A 5 43.63 42.56 -8.32
N THR A 6 42.54 42.88 -7.63
CA THR A 6 41.79 42.04 -6.68
C THR A 6 41.05 40.89 -7.36
N HIS A 7 41.39 39.64 -7.00
CA HIS A 7 40.81 38.41 -7.58
C HIS A 7 40.18 37.47 -6.53
N THR A 8 39.60 38.00 -5.44
CA THR A 8 39.12 37.20 -4.30
C THR A 8 37.60 37.07 -4.16
N SER A 9 36.80 37.67 -5.05
CA SER A 9 35.34 37.80 -4.83
C SER A 9 34.45 36.72 -5.48
N ARG A 10 34.98 35.85 -6.37
CA ARG A 10 34.16 34.88 -7.13
C ARG A 10 34.12 33.47 -6.55
N PHE A 11 35.02 33.13 -5.63
CA PHE A 11 35.06 31.79 -5.03
C PHE A 11 34.13 31.62 -3.82
N LEU A 12 33.75 32.71 -3.15
CA LEU A 12 32.89 32.66 -1.96
C LEU A 12 31.40 32.50 -2.28
N THR A 13 30.96 32.89 -3.48
CA THR A 13 29.55 32.80 -3.89
C THR A 13 29.14 31.41 -4.39
N ALA A 14 30.09 30.59 -4.84
CA ALA A 14 29.79 29.21 -5.27
C ALA A 14 29.64 28.24 -4.08
N LEU A 15 30.25 28.53 -2.93
CA LEU A 15 30.19 27.65 -1.75
C LEU A 15 28.85 27.74 -1.01
N PHE A 16 28.16 28.89 -1.07
CA PHE A 16 26.87 29.09 -0.41
C PHE A 16 25.69 28.41 -1.13
N LEU A 17 25.78 28.19 -2.45
CA LEU A 17 24.70 27.56 -3.22
C LEU A 17 24.71 26.02 -3.14
N LEU A 18 25.85 25.41 -2.78
CA LEU A 18 25.97 23.96 -2.59
C LEU A 18 25.57 23.47 -1.19
N LEU A 19 25.56 24.34 -0.18
CA LEU A 19 25.05 24.02 1.16
C LEU A 19 23.53 24.18 1.31
N ALA A 20 22.86 24.84 0.36
CA ALA A 20 21.40 24.98 0.36
C ALA A 20 20.65 23.73 -0.19
N LEU A 21 21.37 22.73 -0.69
CA LEU A 21 20.82 21.48 -1.23
C LEU A 21 20.83 20.32 -0.22
N SER A 22 21.37 20.52 0.98
CA SER A 22 21.38 19.52 2.04
C SER A 22 20.34 19.85 3.11
N VAL A 23 19.48 18.88 3.40
CA VAL A 23 18.43 18.89 4.43
C VAL A 23 17.06 19.40 3.96
N SER A 24 16.50 18.75 2.94
CA SER A 24 15.09 18.36 3.04
C SER A 24 15.00 17.20 4.01
N GLY A 25 15.09 17.50 5.31
CA GLY A 25 14.66 16.57 6.34
C GLY A 25 13.17 16.38 6.16
N VAL A 26 12.77 15.32 5.45
CA VAL A 26 11.40 14.80 5.58
C VAL A 26 11.27 14.46 7.05
N TRP A 27 10.55 15.29 7.79
CA TRP A 27 10.12 14.97 9.14
C TRP A 27 9.23 13.75 8.99
N ALA A 28 9.79 12.56 9.19
CA ALA A 28 9.01 11.35 9.34
C ALA A 28 8.11 11.58 10.56
N GLN A 29 6.85 11.94 10.31
CA GLN A 29 5.84 11.88 11.36
C GLN A 29 5.91 10.47 11.92
N SER A 30 6.13 10.38 13.23
CA SER A 30 6.04 9.14 13.99
C SER A 30 4.58 8.66 13.90
N GLY A 31 4.24 8.02 12.80
CA GLY A 31 2.94 7.42 12.59
C GLY A 31 2.77 6.28 13.57
N THR A 32 1.56 6.12 14.07
CA THR A 32 1.21 4.95 14.87
C THR A 32 1.00 3.76 13.93
N PRO A 33 1.52 2.56 14.25
CA PRO A 33 1.25 1.35 13.50
C PRO A 33 -0.24 1.10 13.33
N LEU A 34 -0.62 0.67 12.13
CA LEU A 34 -1.99 0.32 11.78
C LEU A 34 -2.10 -1.20 11.63
N GLN A 35 -3.10 -1.80 12.26
CA GLN A 35 -3.35 -3.24 12.20
C GLN A 35 -4.73 -3.50 11.57
N LEU A 36 -4.81 -4.49 10.67
CA LEU A 36 -6.10 -4.96 10.14
C LEU A 36 -6.84 -5.77 11.19
N SER A 37 -8.17 -5.82 11.12
CA SER A 37 -8.93 -6.77 11.93
C SER A 37 -8.54 -8.22 11.59
N PRO A 38 -8.65 -9.17 12.54
CA PRO A 38 -8.28 -10.55 12.30
C PRO A 38 -9.01 -11.13 11.07
N GLU A 39 -10.30 -10.83 10.92
CA GLU A 39 -11.12 -11.28 9.79
C GLU A 39 -10.63 -10.72 8.45
N ASP A 40 -9.98 -9.56 8.47
CA ASP A 40 -9.46 -8.87 7.29
C ASP A 40 -8.01 -9.23 6.97
N GLN A 41 -7.28 -9.73 7.96
CA GLN A 41 -6.01 -10.43 7.74
C GLN A 41 -6.28 -11.79 7.08
N ASP A 42 -7.26 -12.54 7.59
CA ASP A 42 -7.67 -13.86 7.09
C ASP A 42 -8.40 -13.80 5.74
N ARG A 43 -8.89 -12.63 5.35
CA ARG A 43 -9.54 -12.41 4.04
C ARG A 43 -8.60 -12.71 2.86
N GLU A 44 -7.29 -12.65 3.10
CA GLU A 44 -6.25 -12.78 2.09
C GLU A 44 -6.49 -11.87 0.86
N TYR A 45 -6.20 -12.36 -0.34
CA TYR A 45 -6.35 -11.59 -1.57
C TYR A 45 -7.70 -11.85 -2.27
N ASN A 46 -8.34 -13.01 -2.08
CA ASN A 46 -9.55 -13.38 -2.83
C ASN A 46 -10.83 -13.32 -2.00
N GLY A 47 -10.79 -12.85 -0.75
CA GLY A 47 -11.98 -12.80 0.10
C GLY A 47 -13.03 -11.76 -0.35
N PRO A 48 -14.16 -11.67 0.37
CA PRO A 48 -15.31 -10.88 -0.03
C PRO A 48 -15.00 -9.38 -0.15
N GLN A 49 -15.68 -8.73 -1.10
CA GLN A 49 -15.63 -7.28 -1.34
C GLN A 49 -16.47 -6.49 -0.32
N LYS A 50 -16.13 -6.59 0.96
CA LYS A 50 -16.66 -5.73 2.05
C LYS A 50 -15.62 -4.68 2.46
N ASN A 51 -15.99 -3.68 3.28
CA ASN A 51 -15.03 -2.70 3.74
C ASN A 51 -13.94 -3.35 4.61
N PHE A 52 -12.75 -2.75 4.63
CA PHE A 52 -11.69 -3.16 5.53
C PHE A 52 -11.82 -2.44 6.86
N PHE A 53 -11.45 -3.13 7.93
CA PHE A 53 -11.41 -2.63 9.28
C PHE A 53 -9.97 -2.57 9.77
N PHE A 54 -9.61 -1.45 10.38
CA PHE A 54 -8.26 -1.21 10.87
C PHE A 54 -8.29 -0.59 12.27
N GLN A 55 -7.23 -0.82 13.03
CA GLN A 55 -7.03 -0.30 14.37
C GLN A 55 -5.71 0.45 14.40
N VAL A 56 -5.71 1.57 15.10
CA VAL A 56 -4.50 2.33 15.42
C VAL A 56 -3.93 1.76 16.72
N GLU A 57 -2.63 1.49 16.78
CA GLU A 57 -2.00 0.96 18.00
C GLU A 57 -2.30 1.86 19.21
N GLY A 58 -2.71 1.25 20.32
CA GLY A 58 -3.14 1.95 21.54
C GLY A 58 -4.64 2.26 21.61
N GLU A 59 -5.37 2.19 20.50
CA GLU A 59 -6.84 2.19 20.52
C GLU A 59 -7.37 0.77 20.81
N LYS A 60 -8.63 0.63 21.26
CA LYS A 60 -9.25 -0.69 21.54
C LYS A 60 -10.18 -1.18 20.45
N GLU A 61 -10.60 -0.31 19.54
CA GLU A 61 -11.69 -0.58 18.60
C GLU A 61 -11.21 -0.54 17.16
N TYR A 62 -11.75 -1.45 16.35
CA TYR A 62 -11.55 -1.45 14.90
C TYR A 62 -12.47 -0.44 14.22
N ARG A 63 -11.90 0.34 13.31
CA ARG A 63 -12.58 1.37 12.54
C ARG A 63 -12.75 0.93 11.09
N ASP A 64 -13.90 1.23 10.52
CA ASP A 64 -14.16 1.02 9.10
C ASP A 64 -13.31 2.00 8.26
N ALA A 65 -12.49 1.47 7.34
CA ALA A 65 -11.68 2.23 6.38
C ALA A 65 -12.50 3.00 5.34
N GLY A 66 -13.78 2.65 5.19
CA GLY A 66 -14.68 3.15 4.16
C GLY A 66 -14.46 2.44 2.82
N PHE A 67 -15.48 2.50 1.97
CA PHE A 67 -15.50 1.78 0.68
C PHE A 67 -14.28 2.08 -0.21
N PHE A 68 -13.85 3.35 -0.28
CA PHE A 68 -12.69 3.80 -1.04
C PHE A 68 -11.45 4.04 -0.16
N GLY A 69 -11.46 3.62 1.10
CA GLY A 69 -10.35 3.85 2.02
C GLY A 69 -10.25 5.31 2.48
N GLN A 70 -11.32 6.09 2.31
CA GLN A 70 -11.33 7.51 2.63
C GLN A 70 -11.12 7.82 4.11
N ARG A 71 -11.50 6.90 5.01
CA ARG A 71 -11.25 7.05 6.46
C ARG A 71 -9.86 6.57 6.86
N LEU A 72 -9.23 5.72 6.06
CA LEU A 72 -7.84 5.31 6.25
C LEU A 72 -6.86 6.41 5.79
N ARG A 73 -7.19 7.14 4.71
CA ARG A 73 -6.32 8.15 4.09
C ARG A 73 -5.65 9.14 5.05
N PRO A 74 -6.34 9.73 6.05
CA PRO A 74 -5.72 10.66 6.99
C PRO A 74 -4.59 10.03 7.82
N TYR A 75 -4.67 8.73 8.08
CA TYR A 75 -3.65 8.00 8.85
C TYR A 75 -2.42 7.63 8.01
N LEU A 76 -2.56 7.59 6.68
CA LEU A 76 -1.45 7.34 5.74
C LEU A 76 -0.78 8.64 5.26
N ALA A 77 -1.29 9.79 5.69
CA ALA A 77 -0.83 11.09 5.23
C ALA A 77 0.67 11.26 5.50
N GLY A 78 1.39 11.77 4.49
CA GLY A 78 2.84 11.96 4.59
C GLY A 78 3.66 10.72 4.21
N ASN A 79 3.02 9.58 3.90
CA ASN A 79 3.66 8.44 3.28
C ASN A 79 3.21 8.30 1.81
N ALA A 80 4.02 8.85 0.89
CA ALA A 80 3.70 8.87 -0.53
C ALA A 80 3.44 7.47 -1.11
N GLN A 81 4.18 6.45 -0.68
CA GLN A 81 4.01 5.07 -1.15
C GLN A 81 2.70 4.45 -0.66
N ALA A 82 2.36 4.66 0.62
CA ALA A 82 1.09 4.19 1.17
C ALA A 82 -0.11 4.87 0.50
N GLU A 83 -0.01 6.18 0.25
CA GLU A 83 -1.03 6.95 -0.47
C GLU A 83 -1.19 6.49 -1.92
N GLU A 84 -0.10 6.16 -2.62
CA GLU A 84 -0.14 5.63 -3.97
C GLU A 84 -0.89 4.29 -4.03
N HIS A 85 -0.55 3.36 -3.14
CA HIS A 85 -1.25 2.08 -3.03
C HIS A 85 -2.75 2.28 -2.70
N LEU A 86 -3.08 3.24 -1.83
CA LEU A 86 -4.48 3.58 -1.54
C LEU A 86 -5.21 4.16 -2.77
N ASN A 87 -4.55 4.99 -3.57
CA ASN A 87 -5.12 5.51 -4.81
C ASN A 87 -5.35 4.39 -5.84
N ASN A 88 -4.42 3.43 -5.94
CA ASN A 88 -4.56 2.24 -6.77
C ASN A 88 -5.72 1.36 -6.30
N TYR A 89 -5.88 1.16 -4.98
CA TYR A 89 -7.04 0.51 -4.38
C TYR A 89 -8.35 1.19 -4.79
N ARG A 90 -8.42 2.52 -4.69
CA ARG A 90 -9.60 3.30 -5.11
C ARG A 90 -9.92 3.10 -6.59
N ARG A 91 -8.91 3.05 -7.45
CA ARG A 91 -9.09 2.76 -8.88
C ARG A 91 -9.67 1.36 -9.10
N GLN A 92 -9.20 0.34 -8.36
CA GLN A 92 -9.77 -1.00 -8.45
C GLN A 92 -11.22 -1.06 -7.95
N LYS A 93 -11.57 -0.30 -6.90
CA LYS A 93 -12.96 -0.19 -6.44
C LYS A 93 -13.88 0.41 -7.50
N TRP A 94 -13.40 1.37 -8.29
CA TRP A 94 -14.15 1.86 -9.45
C TRP A 94 -14.34 0.79 -10.53
N LEU A 95 -13.30 0.01 -10.82
CA LEU A 95 -13.40 -1.12 -11.75
C LEU A 95 -14.41 -2.17 -11.25
N TYR A 96 -14.43 -2.45 -9.95
CA TYR A 96 -15.42 -3.34 -9.33
C TYR A 96 -16.85 -2.81 -9.53
N LEU A 97 -17.09 -1.52 -9.29
CA LEU A 97 -18.42 -0.93 -9.53
C LEU A 97 -18.82 -0.99 -11.01
N GLY A 98 -17.87 -0.73 -11.92
CA GLY A 98 -18.09 -0.87 -13.36
C GLY A 98 -18.44 -2.29 -13.77
N GLU A 99 -17.72 -3.29 -13.24
CA GLU A 99 -18.02 -4.71 -13.45
C GLU A 99 -19.42 -5.08 -12.97
N ARG A 100 -19.84 -4.62 -11.78
CA ARG A 100 -21.20 -4.84 -11.28
C ARG A 100 -22.26 -4.20 -12.19
N ALA A 101 -22.00 -3.01 -12.71
CA ALA A 101 -22.91 -2.36 -13.65
C ALA A 101 -23.02 -3.14 -14.97
N VAL A 102 -21.90 -3.64 -15.51
CA VAL A 102 -21.87 -4.48 -16.72
C VAL A 102 -22.62 -5.78 -16.49
N LEU A 103 -22.38 -6.47 -15.37
CA LEU A 103 -23.05 -7.72 -15.04
C LEU A 103 -24.57 -7.53 -14.89
N LEU A 104 -24.99 -6.52 -14.14
CA LEU A 104 -26.41 -6.19 -13.99
C LEU A 104 -27.05 -5.76 -15.32
N GLY A 105 -26.31 -5.03 -16.16
CA GLY A 105 -26.74 -4.69 -17.51
C GLY A 105 -26.95 -5.93 -18.38
N ALA A 106 -26.02 -6.89 -18.36
CA ALA A 106 -26.14 -8.14 -19.11
C ALA A 106 -27.35 -8.97 -18.64
N ILE A 107 -27.58 -9.05 -17.33
CA ILE A 107 -28.76 -9.70 -16.74
C ILE A 107 -30.05 -8.99 -17.17
N GLY A 108 -30.04 -7.65 -17.16
CA GLY A 108 -31.17 -6.83 -17.60
C GLY A 108 -31.51 -7.06 -19.08
N VAL A 109 -30.52 -7.06 -19.97
CA VAL A 109 -30.70 -7.35 -21.40
C VAL A 109 -31.22 -8.76 -21.61
N TYR A 110 -30.67 -9.75 -20.90
CA TYR A 110 -31.16 -11.12 -20.95
C TYR A 110 -32.62 -11.22 -20.50
N GLY A 111 -32.97 -10.60 -19.37
CA GLY A 111 -34.32 -10.59 -18.81
C GLY A 111 -35.33 -9.91 -19.74
N GLN A 112 -34.97 -8.79 -20.36
CA GLN A 112 -35.81 -8.13 -21.37
C GLN A 112 -36.11 -9.07 -22.54
N GLN A 113 -35.12 -9.82 -23.04
CA GLN A 113 -35.34 -10.78 -24.14
C GLN A 113 -36.26 -11.93 -23.74
N VAL A 114 -36.19 -12.41 -22.50
CA VAL A 114 -37.06 -13.47 -22.00
C VAL A 114 -38.50 -12.99 -21.82
N LEU A 115 -38.70 -11.74 -21.39
CA LEU A 115 -40.04 -11.19 -21.11
C LEU A 115 -40.72 -10.53 -22.33
N ALA A 116 -39.97 -10.13 -23.36
CA ALA A 116 -40.50 -9.39 -24.50
C ALA A 116 -41.20 -10.25 -25.58
N LYS A 117 -41.18 -11.58 -25.46
CA LYS A 117 -41.82 -12.49 -26.41
C LYS A 117 -42.84 -13.39 -25.70
N ASP A 118 -44.01 -13.56 -26.31
CA ASP A 118 -45.07 -14.46 -25.80
C ASP A 118 -44.63 -15.94 -25.76
N GLU A 119 -43.65 -16.31 -26.60
CA GLU A 119 -42.96 -17.59 -26.53
C GLU A 119 -41.58 -17.42 -25.90
N GLN A 120 -41.29 -18.24 -24.87
CA GLN A 120 -39.96 -18.28 -24.25
C GLN A 120 -38.91 -18.77 -25.26
N GLN A 121 -38.25 -17.85 -25.95
CA GLN A 121 -37.08 -18.16 -26.75
C GLN A 121 -35.83 -18.16 -25.86
N TYR A 122 -35.28 -19.35 -25.68
CA TYR A 122 -33.98 -19.56 -25.04
C TYR A 122 -32.88 -19.61 -26.12
N PHE A 123 -31.74 -18.98 -25.83
CA PHE A 123 -30.51 -18.99 -26.65
C PHE A 123 -30.57 -18.32 -28.03
N ASN A 124 -31.21 -17.14 -28.14
CA ASN A 124 -30.99 -16.29 -29.32
C ASN A 124 -29.58 -15.64 -29.31
N ASP A 125 -29.12 -15.09 -30.43
CA ASP A 125 -27.75 -14.55 -30.54
C ASP A 125 -27.48 -13.41 -29.56
N THR A 126 -28.49 -12.61 -29.24
CA THR A 126 -28.41 -11.54 -28.22
C THR A 126 -28.24 -12.11 -26.81
N GLN A 127 -28.97 -13.18 -26.45
CA GLN A 127 -28.84 -13.86 -25.16
C GLN A 127 -27.48 -14.56 -25.03
N LYS A 128 -26.97 -15.19 -26.11
CA LYS A 128 -25.61 -15.74 -26.13
C LYS A 128 -24.56 -14.65 -25.89
N GLY A 129 -24.72 -13.50 -26.54
CA GLY A 129 -23.87 -12.33 -26.31
C GLY A 129 -23.93 -11.86 -24.85
N ALA A 130 -25.13 -11.72 -24.28
CA ALA A 130 -25.32 -11.31 -22.88
C ALA A 130 -24.69 -12.32 -21.89
N ILE A 131 -24.86 -13.63 -22.13
CA ILE A 131 -24.21 -14.69 -21.34
C ILE A 131 -22.69 -14.60 -21.46
N GLY A 132 -22.16 -14.37 -22.67
CA GLY A 132 -20.72 -14.19 -22.89
C GLY A 132 -20.16 -12.99 -22.11
N VAL A 133 -20.85 -11.85 -22.16
CA VAL A 133 -20.49 -10.65 -21.38
C VAL A 133 -20.52 -10.94 -19.88
N ALA A 134 -21.57 -11.60 -19.39
CA ALA A 134 -21.69 -11.97 -17.99
C ALA A 134 -20.55 -12.92 -17.55
N ALA A 135 -20.22 -13.93 -18.36
CA ALA A 135 -19.13 -14.87 -18.06
C ALA A 135 -17.77 -14.17 -17.99
N VAL A 136 -17.46 -13.28 -18.95
CA VAL A 136 -16.23 -12.48 -18.95
C VAL A 136 -16.20 -11.55 -17.73
N SER A 137 -17.34 -10.94 -17.37
CA SER A 137 -17.47 -10.08 -16.18
C SER A 137 -17.12 -10.83 -14.90
N LEU A 138 -17.64 -12.05 -14.73
CA LEU A 138 -17.36 -12.88 -13.56
C LEU A 138 -15.87 -13.28 -13.47
N LEU A 139 -15.22 -13.58 -14.59
CA LEU A 139 -13.78 -13.85 -14.62
C LEU A 139 -12.96 -12.59 -14.29
N ALA A 140 -13.35 -11.44 -14.83
CA ALA A 140 -12.72 -10.16 -14.50
C ALA A 140 -12.87 -9.83 -13.02
N ASN A 141 -14.02 -10.16 -12.41
CA ASN A 141 -14.27 -9.94 -10.98
C ASN A 141 -13.23 -10.59 -10.08
N ILE A 142 -12.76 -11.80 -10.42
CA ILE A 142 -11.72 -12.50 -9.65
C ILE A 142 -10.41 -11.68 -9.63
N LEU A 143 -9.98 -11.18 -10.79
CA LEU A 143 -8.75 -10.38 -10.90
C LEU A 143 -8.90 -9.02 -10.22
N ILE A 144 -10.05 -8.37 -10.39
CA ILE A 144 -10.37 -7.10 -9.74
C ILE A 144 -10.35 -7.28 -8.22
N ASN A 145 -10.98 -8.34 -7.70
CA ASN A 145 -11.03 -8.63 -6.26
C ASN A 145 -9.61 -8.83 -5.70
N ARG A 146 -8.82 -9.69 -6.36
CA ARG A 146 -7.44 -9.97 -5.99
C ARG A 146 -6.57 -8.72 -5.91
N ASN A 147 -6.62 -7.90 -6.96
CA ASN A 147 -5.81 -6.68 -7.04
C ASN A 147 -6.30 -5.62 -6.04
N THR A 148 -7.61 -5.52 -5.82
CA THR A 148 -8.18 -4.61 -4.82
C THR A 148 -7.61 -4.91 -3.43
N ASN A 149 -7.71 -6.15 -2.98
CA ASN A 149 -7.23 -6.55 -1.65
C ASN A 149 -5.71 -6.41 -1.53
N TRP A 150 -4.98 -6.72 -2.61
CA TRP A 150 -3.52 -6.54 -2.66
C TRP A 150 -3.11 -5.08 -2.44
N HIS A 151 -3.70 -4.13 -3.17
CA HIS A 151 -3.37 -2.72 -3.03
C HIS A 151 -3.71 -2.18 -1.64
N PHE A 152 -4.82 -2.62 -1.03
CA PHE A 152 -5.17 -2.18 0.32
C PHE A 152 -4.14 -2.63 1.35
N ARG A 153 -3.78 -3.92 1.34
CA ARG A 153 -2.74 -4.46 2.24
C ARG A 153 -1.40 -3.77 2.04
N ARG A 154 -1.01 -3.54 0.79
CA ARG A 154 0.23 -2.82 0.47
C ARG A 154 0.25 -1.38 0.96
N ALA A 155 -0.89 -0.70 1.02
CA ALA A 155 -0.98 0.63 1.61
C ALA A 155 -0.65 0.61 3.11
N LEU A 156 -1.19 -0.36 3.86
CA LEU A 156 -0.90 -0.50 5.30
C LEU A 156 0.53 -0.98 5.54
N GLU A 157 1.01 -1.95 4.77
CA GLU A 157 2.38 -2.46 4.87
C GLU A 157 3.40 -1.35 4.60
N ALA A 158 3.19 -0.55 3.54
CA ALA A 158 4.08 0.58 3.22
C ALA A 158 4.04 1.67 4.31
N HIS A 159 2.89 1.89 4.94
CA HIS A 159 2.77 2.80 6.08
C HIS A 159 3.60 2.31 7.28
N ASN A 160 3.35 1.08 7.70
CA ASN A 160 4.01 0.49 8.85
C ASN A 160 5.53 0.32 8.65
N ALA A 161 5.97 0.02 7.43
CA ALA A 161 7.39 -0.11 7.09
C ALA A 161 8.14 1.23 7.17
N ASN A 162 7.46 2.35 6.92
CA ASN A 162 8.07 3.68 6.99
C ASN A 162 8.11 4.25 8.42
N LEU A 163 7.66 3.50 9.42
CA LEU A 163 7.72 3.93 10.81
C LEU A 163 9.15 3.82 11.35
N PRO A 164 9.60 4.77 12.19
CA PRO A 164 10.93 4.70 12.81
C PRO A 164 11.14 3.43 13.64
N SER A 165 10.06 2.93 14.27
CA SER A 165 10.08 1.69 15.06
C SER A 165 10.37 0.45 14.21
N ALA A 166 9.87 0.39 12.97
CA ALA A 166 10.15 -0.70 12.04
C ALA A 166 11.64 -0.76 11.66
N HIS A 167 12.25 0.41 11.46
CA HIS A 167 13.69 0.50 11.18
C HIS A 167 14.51 0.12 12.42
N ALA A 168 14.15 0.60 13.61
CA ALA A 168 14.84 0.24 14.85
C ALA A 168 14.86 -1.27 15.11
N GLN A 169 13.75 -1.98 14.83
CA GLN A 169 13.68 -3.44 14.97
C GLN A 169 14.54 -4.17 13.94
N SER A 170 14.63 -3.68 12.70
CA SER A 170 15.54 -4.26 11.70
C SER A 170 17.02 -4.11 12.07
N TRP A 171 17.41 -2.97 12.68
CA TRP A 171 18.78 -2.77 13.16
C TRP A 171 19.07 -3.62 14.40
N GLN A 172 18.10 -3.78 15.31
CA GLN A 172 18.22 -4.66 16.47
C GLN A 172 18.47 -6.12 16.09
N GLN A 173 17.95 -6.61 14.97
CA GLN A 173 18.22 -7.97 14.48
C GLN A 173 19.64 -8.17 13.94
N VAL A 174 20.31 -7.09 13.50
CA VAL A 174 21.69 -7.13 12.98
C VAL A 174 22.72 -6.87 14.07
N LEU A 175 22.29 -6.27 15.19
CA LEU A 175 23.16 -6.02 16.32
C LEU A 175 23.54 -7.35 17.02
N PRO A 176 24.83 -7.55 17.34
CA PRO A 176 25.27 -8.71 18.09
C PRO A 176 24.57 -8.72 19.46
N THR A 177 23.91 -9.82 19.79
CA THR A 177 23.24 -10.06 21.07
C THR A 177 24.19 -9.89 22.26
N ASN A 178 25.48 -10.14 22.05
CA ASN A 178 26.52 -9.84 23.03
C ASN A 178 27.83 -9.42 22.34
N VAL A 179 28.50 -8.43 22.91
CA VAL A 179 29.88 -8.05 22.60
C VAL A 179 30.71 -8.33 23.86
N GLY A 180 31.66 -9.25 23.76
CA GLY A 180 32.53 -9.63 24.87
C GLY A 180 34.01 -9.57 24.46
N VAL A 181 34.90 -9.49 25.45
CA VAL A 181 36.34 -9.64 25.23
C VAL A 181 36.74 -10.96 25.86
N ALA A 182 37.30 -11.89 25.06
CA ALA A 182 37.78 -13.19 25.54
C ALA A 182 39.24 -13.37 25.16
N ALA A 183 40.03 -13.99 26.04
CA ALA A 183 41.43 -14.30 25.76
C ALA A 183 41.56 -15.72 25.22
N LEU A 184 41.69 -15.88 23.90
CA LEU A 184 42.02 -17.15 23.26
C LEU A 184 43.54 -17.22 23.04
N GLY A 185 44.22 -18.12 23.74
CA GLY A 185 45.67 -18.27 23.64
C GLY A 185 46.49 -17.11 24.23
N GLY A 186 45.95 -16.41 25.24
CA GLY A 186 46.67 -15.33 25.94
C GLY A 186 46.63 -13.96 25.25
N ARG A 187 45.87 -13.80 24.16
CA ARG A 187 45.65 -12.50 23.50
C ARG A 187 44.18 -12.09 23.62
N PRO A 188 43.88 -10.84 23.99
CA PRO A 188 42.50 -10.35 24.04
C PRO A 188 41.92 -10.31 22.63
N GLN A 189 40.78 -10.97 22.44
CA GLN A 189 40.02 -10.98 21.20
C GLN A 189 38.62 -10.45 21.46
N LEU A 190 38.11 -9.69 20.51
CA LEU A 190 36.73 -9.20 20.52
C LEU A 190 35.82 -10.31 19.99
N VAL A 191 34.87 -10.75 20.80
CA VAL A 191 33.91 -11.80 20.45
C VAL A 191 32.55 -11.14 20.25
N LEU A 192 32.02 -11.29 19.04
CA LEU A 192 30.67 -10.89 18.67
C LEU A 192 29.82 -12.15 18.59
N ARG A 193 28.69 -12.16 19.29
CA ARG A 193 27.75 -13.30 19.25
C ARG A 193 26.39 -12.82 18.75
N TRP A 194 25.93 -13.43 17.66
CA TRP A 194 24.57 -13.26 17.14
C TRP A 194 23.72 -14.44 17.61
N SER A 195 22.52 -14.18 18.14
CA SER A 195 21.49 -15.19 18.34
C SER A 195 20.40 -14.99 17.30
N LEU A 196 20.26 -15.95 16.38
CA LEU A 196 19.03 -16.09 15.60
C LEU A 196 17.96 -16.65 16.55
N GLN A 197 16.94 -15.86 16.84
CA GLN A 197 15.70 -16.36 17.46
C GLN A 197 14.68 -16.69 16.38
#